data_AF-A0A9X5XL77-F1
#
_entry.id   AF-A0A9X5XL77-F1
#
_cell.length_a   1.000
_cell.length_b   1.000
_cell.length_c   1.000
_cell.angle_alpha   90.00
_cell.angle_beta   90.00
_cell.angle_gamma   90.00
#
_symmetry.space_group_name_H-M   'P 1'
#
loop_
_entity.id
_entity.type
_entity.pdbx_description
1 polymer ?
#
loop_
_entity_poly.entity_id
_entity_poly.type
_entity_poly.pdbx_seq_one_letter_code
_entity_poly.pdbx_strand_id
1 'polypeptide(L)'
;RYFLELMDHGIEIERPVRDGLLEIGKKLGIPPLVTNDSHYTYAHEATAHDALLCIQTGKNLSDPDRFRFDGTGYYLKSTDEMYAVDSSDAWQQGCANPLLVAEQIDTAGMFEAKNLMPKFDIPECYTEVTWFQEEVRLGMERRFPGGVPEDRQKQAEYEMDVIIQMGFPGYFLVVADFIMWAKKQGIAVGQG
;
A
#
# COMPACT_ATOMS: atom_id res chain seq x y z
N ARG A 1 -3.80 4.15 -22.40
CA ARG A 1 -3.73 2.84 -23.10
C ARG A 1 -4.93 2.04 -22.64
N TYR A 2 -5.55 1.26 -23.51
CA TYR A 2 -6.77 0.53 -23.17
C TYR A 2 -6.73 -0.86 -23.82
N PHE A 3 -7.21 -1.85 -23.09
CA PHE A 3 -7.28 -3.25 -23.52
C PHE A 3 -8.70 -3.74 -23.29
N LEU A 4 -9.10 -4.74 -24.08
CA LEU A 4 -10.37 -5.42 -23.93
C LEU A 4 -10.14 -6.65 -23.06
N GLU A 5 -10.51 -6.58 -21.78
CA GLU A 5 -10.36 -7.69 -20.85
C GLU A 5 -11.31 -8.85 -21.23
N LEU A 6 -10.75 -10.05 -21.34
CA LEU A 6 -11.48 -11.28 -21.63
C LEU A 6 -11.22 -12.29 -20.50
N MET A 7 -12.30 -12.90 -20.02
CA MET A 7 -12.28 -13.94 -18.98
C MET A 7 -13.27 -15.04 -19.33
N ASP A 8 -13.05 -16.24 -18.79
CA ASP A 8 -13.98 -17.37 -18.89
C ASP A 8 -13.73 -18.35 -17.73
N HIS A 9 -14.76 -18.51 -16.90
CA HIS A 9 -14.82 -19.43 -15.75
C HIS A 9 -15.87 -20.53 -15.96
N GLY A 10 -16.31 -20.72 -17.20
CA GLY A 10 -17.34 -21.67 -17.60
C GLY A 10 -18.77 -21.22 -17.26
N ILE A 11 -19.00 -19.93 -17.03
CA ILE A 11 -20.32 -19.41 -16.65
C ILE A 11 -21.09 -19.02 -17.93
N GLU A 12 -22.33 -19.47 -18.04
CA GLU A 12 -23.14 -19.23 -19.25
C GLU A 12 -23.28 -17.74 -19.60
N ILE A 13 -23.32 -16.87 -18.59
CA ILE A 13 -23.45 -15.42 -18.78
C ILE A 13 -22.21 -14.76 -19.39
N GLU A 14 -21.03 -15.36 -19.23
CA GLU A 14 -19.77 -14.78 -19.72
C GLU A 14 -19.68 -14.85 -21.25
N ARG A 15 -20.24 -15.90 -21.87
CA ARG A 15 -20.19 -16.11 -23.32
C ARG A 15 -20.84 -14.98 -24.14
N PRO A 16 -22.11 -14.59 -23.92
CA PRO A 16 -22.72 -13.50 -24.68
C PRO A 16 -22.05 -12.14 -24.41
N VAL A 17 -21.54 -11.93 -23.18
CA VAL A 17 -20.79 -10.72 -22.84
C VAL A 17 -19.47 -10.68 -23.61
N ARG A 18 -18.75 -11.80 -23.70
CA ARG A 18 -17.51 -11.92 -24.46
C ARG A 18 -17.70 -11.65 -25.93
N ASP A 19 -18.75 -12.20 -26.55
CA ASP A 19 -19.03 -11.95 -27.97
C ASP A 19 -19.29 -10.45 -28.24
N GLY A 20 -20.08 -9.79 -27.39
CA GLY A 20 -20.32 -8.36 -27.46
C GLY A 20 -19.04 -7.53 -27.23
N LEU A 21 -18.19 -7.92 -26.27
CA LEU A 21 -16.90 -7.31 -26.02
C LEU A 21 -16.00 -7.39 -27.26
N LEU A 22 -15.91 -8.57 -27.89
CA LEU A 22 -15.11 -8.77 -29.10
C LEU A 22 -15.59 -7.91 -30.27
N GLU A 23 -16.90 -7.70 -30.42
CA GLU A 23 -17.42 -6.76 -31.41
C GLU A 23 -16.98 -5.32 -31.13
N ILE A 24 -17.05 -4.88 -29.87
CA ILE A 24 -16.62 -3.54 -29.46
C ILE A 24 -15.11 -3.38 -29.71
N GLY A 25 -14.31 -4.38 -29.33
CA GLY A 25 -12.87 -4.40 -29.56
C GLY A 25 -12.51 -4.26 -31.03
N LYS A 26 -13.21 -4.99 -31.91
CA LYS A 26 -13.04 -4.88 -33.37
C LYS A 26 -13.43 -3.50 -33.90
N LYS A 27 -14.58 -2.94 -33.47
CA LYS A 27 -15.08 -1.62 -33.91
C LYS A 27 -14.15 -0.49 -33.51
N LEU A 28 -13.53 -0.57 -32.33
CA LEU A 28 -12.70 0.48 -31.75
C LEU A 28 -11.19 0.23 -31.90
N GLY A 29 -10.78 -0.91 -32.47
CA GLY A 29 -9.38 -1.30 -32.61
C GLY A 29 -8.67 -1.54 -31.27
N ILE A 30 -9.39 -2.03 -30.26
CA ILE A 30 -8.86 -2.28 -28.90
C ILE A 30 -8.28 -3.71 -28.85
N PRO A 31 -7.00 -3.87 -28.47
CA PRO A 31 -6.38 -5.19 -28.35
C PRO A 31 -6.99 -6.00 -27.20
N PRO A 32 -7.23 -7.32 -27.38
CA PRO A 32 -7.70 -8.19 -26.31
C PRO A 32 -6.62 -8.39 -25.24
N LEU A 33 -7.02 -8.67 -24.00
CA LEU A 33 -6.12 -9.04 -22.92
C LEU A 33 -6.84 -10.08 -22.07
N VAL A 34 -6.29 -11.29 -21.99
CA VAL A 34 -6.89 -12.37 -21.21
C VAL A 34 -6.39 -12.31 -19.78
N THR A 35 -7.32 -12.34 -18.83
CA THR A 35 -7.08 -12.43 -17.39
C THR A 35 -7.92 -13.57 -16.80
N ASN A 36 -7.77 -13.85 -15.50
CA ASN A 36 -8.45 -14.99 -14.86
C ASN A 36 -8.98 -14.68 -13.46
N ASP A 37 -9.06 -13.38 -13.11
CA ASP A 37 -9.60 -12.86 -11.85
C ASP A 37 -9.35 -13.77 -10.63
N SER A 38 -8.08 -14.08 -10.37
CA SER A 38 -7.71 -15.14 -9.44
C SER A 38 -7.90 -14.71 -7.99
N HIS A 39 -8.59 -15.53 -7.20
CA HIS A 39 -8.93 -15.29 -5.80
C HIS A 39 -8.22 -16.25 -4.82
N TYR A 40 -7.57 -17.29 -5.36
CA TYR A 40 -6.77 -18.26 -4.60
C TYR A 40 -5.59 -18.75 -5.44
N THR A 41 -4.63 -19.45 -4.84
CA THR A 41 -3.37 -19.80 -5.52
C THR A 41 -3.55 -21.09 -6.32
N TYR A 42 -4.12 -22.12 -5.71
CA TYR A 42 -4.25 -23.46 -6.29
C TYR A 42 -5.70 -23.88 -6.43
N ALA A 43 -6.01 -24.68 -7.45
CA ALA A 43 -7.37 -25.15 -7.72
C ALA A 43 -8.08 -25.80 -6.50
N HIS A 44 -7.33 -26.53 -5.66
CA HIS A 44 -7.88 -27.23 -4.49
C HIS A 44 -8.29 -26.29 -3.34
N GLU A 45 -7.88 -25.01 -3.38
CA GLU A 45 -8.19 -24.01 -2.35
C GLU A 45 -9.59 -23.39 -2.54
N ALA A 46 -10.33 -23.77 -3.58
CA ALA A 46 -11.67 -23.26 -3.85
C ALA A 46 -12.63 -23.41 -2.65
N THR A 47 -12.51 -24.50 -1.89
CA THR A 47 -13.33 -24.73 -0.68
C THR A 47 -12.92 -23.84 0.50
N ALA A 48 -11.62 -23.55 0.64
CA ALA A 48 -11.13 -22.61 1.63
C ALA A 48 -11.58 -21.18 1.30
N HIS A 49 -11.57 -20.81 0.01
CA HIS A 49 -12.11 -19.54 -0.45
C HIS A 49 -13.62 -19.41 -0.20
N ASP A 50 -14.42 -20.44 -0.49
CA ASP A 50 -15.86 -20.46 -0.17
C ASP A 50 -16.12 -20.27 1.33
N ALA A 51 -15.31 -20.91 2.20
CA ALA A 51 -15.37 -20.70 3.64
C ALA A 51 -15.00 -19.26 4.06
N LEU A 52 -14.03 -18.64 3.39
CA LEU A 52 -13.66 -17.23 3.62
C LEU A 52 -14.82 -16.29 3.28
N LEU A 53 -15.53 -16.53 2.17
CA LEU A 53 -16.72 -15.75 1.78
C LEU A 53 -17.86 -15.89 2.81
N CYS A 54 -18.03 -17.08 3.39
CA CYS A 54 -18.98 -17.31 4.48
C CYS A 54 -18.67 -16.45 5.71
N ILE A 55 -17.39 -16.36 6.09
CA ILE A 55 -16.94 -15.51 7.21
C ILE A 55 -17.27 -14.05 6.93
N GLN A 56 -16.96 -13.56 5.72
CA GLN A 56 -17.23 -12.18 5.33
C GLN A 56 -18.73 -11.84 5.35
N THR A 57 -19.57 -12.79 4.92
CA THR A 57 -21.02 -12.58 4.81
C THR A 57 -21.81 -12.99 6.07
N GLY A 58 -21.14 -13.54 7.08
CA GLY A 58 -21.77 -14.01 8.30
C GLY A 58 -22.75 -15.18 8.09
N LYS A 59 -22.54 -15.99 7.04
CA LYS A 59 -23.40 -17.11 6.68
C LYS A 59 -22.72 -18.46 6.97
N ASN A 60 -23.54 -19.49 7.17
CA ASN A 60 -23.04 -20.87 7.34
C ASN A 60 -22.72 -21.49 5.98
N LEU A 61 -21.72 -22.39 5.94
CA LEU A 61 -21.40 -23.17 4.74
C LEU A 61 -22.58 -24.02 4.22
N SER A 62 -23.49 -24.40 5.11
CA SER A 62 -24.71 -25.15 4.76
C SER A 62 -25.84 -24.27 4.21
N ASP A 63 -25.73 -22.94 4.27
CA ASP A 63 -26.73 -22.04 3.70
C ASP A 63 -26.68 -22.13 2.16
N PRO A 64 -27.78 -22.55 1.49
CA PRO A 64 -27.82 -22.63 0.03
C PRO A 64 -27.80 -21.25 -0.65
N ASP A 65 -28.24 -20.20 0.05
CA ASP A 65 -28.30 -18.82 -0.43
C ASP A 65 -27.05 -18.03 -0.02
N ARG A 66 -25.97 -18.71 0.39
CA ARG A 66 -24.71 -18.04 0.70
C ARG A 66 -24.09 -17.46 -0.56
N PHE A 67 -23.36 -16.37 -0.37
CA PHE A 67 -22.51 -15.85 -1.43
C PHE A 67 -21.37 -16.85 -1.70
N ARG A 68 -21.32 -17.35 -2.92
CA ARG A 68 -20.28 -18.24 -3.43
C ARG A 68 -20.01 -17.88 -4.88
N PHE A 69 -18.83 -18.26 -5.36
CA PHE A 69 -18.50 -18.05 -6.76
C PHE A 69 -19.17 -19.12 -7.61
N ASP A 70 -19.70 -18.71 -8.76
CA ASP A 70 -20.18 -19.62 -9.80
C ASP A 70 -19.01 -20.03 -10.69
N GLY A 71 -19.11 -21.23 -11.27
CA GLY A 71 -18.06 -21.78 -12.12
C GLY A 71 -16.84 -22.28 -11.33
N THR A 72 -15.72 -22.40 -12.03
CA THR A 72 -14.44 -22.85 -11.47
C THR A 72 -13.31 -22.11 -12.15
N GLY A 73 -12.11 -22.16 -11.55
CA GLY A 73 -10.91 -21.68 -12.23
C GLY A 73 -10.35 -20.36 -11.73
N TYR A 74 -10.87 -19.78 -10.64
CA TYR A 74 -10.34 -18.56 -10.01
C TYR A 74 -9.02 -18.78 -9.24
N TYR A 75 -8.22 -19.76 -9.67
CA TYR A 75 -6.85 -19.96 -9.18
C TYR A 75 -5.83 -19.40 -10.16
N LEU A 76 -4.56 -19.37 -9.79
CA LEU A 76 -3.49 -19.02 -10.71
C LEU A 76 -3.25 -20.16 -11.70
N LYS A 77 -3.95 -20.13 -12.85
CA LYS A 77 -3.78 -21.07 -13.95
C LYS A 77 -2.36 -20.99 -14.53
N SER A 78 -1.84 -22.13 -14.94
CA SER A 78 -0.65 -22.21 -15.78
C SER A 78 -0.91 -21.61 -17.17
N THR A 79 0.17 -21.27 -17.89
CA THR A 79 0.07 -20.78 -19.26
C THR A 79 -0.74 -21.74 -20.13
N ASP A 80 -0.45 -23.03 -20.10
CA ASP A 80 -1.16 -24.02 -20.91
C ASP A 80 -2.67 -24.08 -20.59
N GLU A 81 -3.03 -24.01 -19.30
CA GLU A 81 -4.43 -23.93 -18.88
C GLU A 81 -5.11 -22.66 -19.41
N MET A 82 -4.43 -21.51 -19.38
CA MET A 82 -4.97 -20.25 -19.92
C MET A 82 -5.21 -20.32 -21.42
N TYR A 83 -4.29 -20.90 -22.18
CA TYR A 83 -4.40 -21.07 -23.64
C TYR A 83 -5.44 -22.13 -24.03
N ALA A 84 -5.68 -23.13 -23.18
CA ALA A 84 -6.63 -24.21 -23.42
C ALA A 84 -8.10 -23.80 -23.23
N VAL A 85 -8.38 -22.65 -22.61
CA VAL A 85 -9.75 -22.17 -22.34
C VAL A 85 -10.54 -21.94 -23.63
N ASP A 86 -9.94 -21.27 -24.63
CA ASP A 86 -10.60 -20.96 -25.89
C ASP A 86 -9.56 -20.86 -27.04
N SER A 87 -9.91 -21.41 -28.20
CA SER A 87 -9.01 -21.51 -29.37
C SER A 87 -9.19 -20.39 -30.39
N SER A 88 -10.05 -19.41 -30.12
CA SER A 88 -10.26 -18.26 -31.01
C SER A 88 -9.02 -17.37 -31.09
N ASP A 89 -8.80 -16.77 -32.26
CA ASP A 89 -7.66 -15.88 -32.50
C ASP A 89 -7.57 -14.74 -31.46
N ALA A 90 -8.72 -14.18 -31.06
CA ALA A 90 -8.76 -13.10 -30.08
C ALA A 90 -8.32 -13.55 -28.68
N TRP A 91 -8.68 -14.78 -28.28
CA TRP A 91 -8.23 -15.36 -27.01
C TRP A 91 -6.73 -15.65 -27.05
N GLN A 92 -6.26 -16.33 -28.11
CA GLN A 92 -4.85 -16.68 -28.28
C GLN A 92 -3.95 -15.42 -28.30
N GLN A 93 -4.40 -14.36 -28.99
CA GLN A 93 -3.74 -13.06 -28.95
C GLN A 93 -3.81 -12.43 -27.55
N GLY A 94 -4.97 -12.47 -26.91
CA GLY A 94 -5.19 -11.92 -25.58
C GLY A 94 -4.36 -12.61 -24.50
N CYS A 95 -4.00 -13.89 -24.65
CA CYS A 95 -3.08 -14.59 -23.76
C CYS A 95 -1.60 -14.18 -23.94
N ALA A 96 -1.22 -13.69 -25.13
CA ALA A 96 0.13 -13.20 -25.40
C ALA A 96 0.33 -11.74 -24.96
N ASN A 97 -0.74 -10.93 -25.01
CA ASN A 97 -0.70 -9.50 -24.70
C ASN A 97 -0.35 -9.09 -23.26
N PRO A 98 -0.47 -9.92 -22.19
CA PRO A 98 -0.02 -9.53 -20.86
C PRO A 98 1.47 -9.20 -20.79
N LEU A 99 2.30 -9.84 -21.63
CA LEU A 99 3.71 -9.51 -21.76
C LEU A 99 3.92 -8.09 -22.29
N LEU A 100 3.08 -7.62 -23.23
CA LEU A 100 3.12 -6.25 -23.72
C LEU A 100 2.83 -5.24 -22.61
N VAL A 101 1.94 -5.59 -21.67
CA VAL A 101 1.65 -4.75 -20.50
C VAL A 101 2.84 -4.78 -19.54
N ALA A 102 3.36 -5.97 -19.24
CA ALA A 102 4.49 -6.14 -18.31
C ALA A 102 5.74 -5.39 -18.78
N GLU A 103 6.09 -5.46 -20.07
CA GLU A 103 7.23 -4.77 -20.66
C GLU A 103 7.10 -3.24 -20.65
N GLN A 104 5.88 -2.71 -20.50
CA GLN A 104 5.62 -1.28 -20.42
C GLN A 104 5.73 -0.72 -19.01
N ILE A 105 5.81 -1.57 -17.99
CA ILE A 105 5.88 -1.15 -16.59
C ILE A 105 7.34 -0.88 -16.23
N ASP A 106 7.66 0.38 -15.95
CA ASP A 106 8.94 0.78 -15.37
C ASP A 106 8.76 1.01 -13.86
N THR A 107 9.35 0.13 -13.06
CA THR A 107 9.35 0.24 -11.59
C THR A 107 10.61 0.91 -11.04
N ALA A 108 11.49 1.44 -11.89
CA ALA A 108 12.69 2.13 -11.46
C ALA A 108 12.32 3.29 -10.52
N GLY A 109 13.03 3.37 -9.40
CA GLY A 109 12.79 4.40 -8.38
C GLY A 109 11.52 4.24 -7.53
N MET A 110 10.65 3.25 -7.81
CA MET A 110 9.39 3.07 -7.07
C MET A 110 9.62 2.74 -5.59
N PHE A 111 10.67 1.95 -5.30
CA PHE A 111 11.01 1.50 -3.95
C PHE A 111 12.31 2.14 -3.42
N GLU A 112 12.77 3.22 -4.06
CA GLU A 112 13.91 3.96 -3.53
C GLU A 112 13.56 4.59 -2.18
N ALA A 113 14.45 4.41 -1.21
CA ALA A 113 14.30 5.00 0.10
C ALA A 113 14.32 6.54 -0.03
N LYS A 114 13.22 7.17 0.37
CA LYS A 114 13.09 8.63 0.45
C LYS A 114 12.85 9.00 1.89
N ASN A 115 13.62 9.98 2.38
CA ASN A 115 13.30 10.60 3.65
C ASN A 115 12.05 11.47 3.47
N LEU A 116 10.92 11.00 3.96
CA LEU A 116 9.63 11.68 3.91
C LEU A 116 9.30 12.40 5.24
N MET A 117 10.34 12.68 6.05
CA MET A 117 10.17 13.41 7.31
C MET A 117 9.54 14.79 7.04
N PRO A 118 8.48 15.17 7.77
CA PRO A 118 7.90 16.50 7.68
C PRO A 118 8.96 17.56 7.94
N LYS A 119 8.92 18.66 7.19
CA LYS A 119 9.74 19.83 7.47
C LYS A 119 9.08 20.62 8.60
N PHE A 120 9.81 20.78 9.70
CA PHE A 120 9.36 21.64 10.80
C PHE A 120 9.53 23.11 10.41
N ASP A 121 8.56 23.95 10.75
CA ASP A 121 8.64 25.39 10.51
C ASP A 121 9.66 26.02 11.48
N ILE A 122 10.80 26.41 10.94
CA ILE A 122 11.93 26.95 11.71
C ILE A 122 11.95 28.48 11.57
N PRO A 123 12.16 29.26 12.65
CA PRO A 123 12.28 30.71 12.55
C PRO A 123 13.46 31.14 11.66
N GLU A 124 13.33 32.26 10.94
CA GLU A 124 14.26 32.69 9.86
C GLU A 124 15.75 32.75 10.25
N CYS A 125 16.08 32.94 11.53
CA CYS A 125 17.46 33.03 12.01
C CYS A 125 18.06 31.68 12.44
N TYR A 126 17.33 30.57 12.27
CA TYR A 126 17.75 29.24 12.71
C TYR A 126 17.79 28.24 11.55
N THR A 127 18.58 27.19 11.76
CA THR A 127 18.51 25.94 10.99
C THR A 127 17.79 24.90 11.84
N GLU A 128 17.42 23.76 11.25
CA GLU A 128 16.78 22.66 12.00
C GLU A 128 17.64 22.24 13.21
N VAL A 129 18.95 22.16 13.00
CA VAL A 129 19.93 21.80 14.03
C VAL A 129 20.00 22.87 15.11
N THR A 130 20.14 24.14 14.76
CA THR A 130 20.29 25.20 15.77
C THR A 130 18.99 25.48 16.52
N TRP A 131 17.84 25.28 15.87
CA TRP A 131 16.53 25.36 16.53
C TRP A 131 16.30 24.19 17.49
N PHE A 132 16.66 22.97 17.09
CA PHE A 132 16.63 21.80 17.98
C PHE A 132 17.50 22.01 19.22
N GLN A 133 18.73 22.49 19.06
CA GLN A 133 19.62 22.82 20.17
C GLN A 133 19.03 23.88 21.11
N GLU A 134 18.39 24.91 20.54
CA GLU A 134 17.74 25.98 21.33
C GLU A 134 16.53 25.47 22.11
N GLU A 135 15.68 24.64 21.50
CA GLU A 135 14.53 24.02 22.19
C GLU A 135 14.98 23.09 23.32
N VAL A 136 16.07 22.33 23.14
CA VAL A 136 16.68 21.53 24.21
C VAL A 136 17.21 22.44 25.33
N ARG A 137 17.93 23.52 25.00
CA ARG A 137 18.43 24.49 25.98
C ARG A 137 17.29 25.08 26.82
N LEU A 138 16.22 25.55 26.17
CA LEU A 138 15.02 26.07 26.82
C LEU A 138 14.31 25.01 27.67
N GLY A 139 14.28 23.75 27.20
CA GLY A 139 13.75 22.61 27.95
C GLY A 139 14.54 22.33 29.23
N MET A 140 15.87 22.36 29.15
CA MET A 140 16.77 22.13 30.27
C MET A 140 16.62 23.23 31.34
N GLU A 141 16.52 24.50 30.94
CA GLU A 141 16.26 25.62 31.87
C GLU A 141 14.93 25.45 32.61
N ARG A 142 13.87 25.03 31.91
CA ARG A 142 12.57 24.75 32.55
C ARG A 142 12.65 23.58 33.53
N ARG A 143 13.45 22.56 33.24
CA ARG A 143 13.55 21.33 34.06
C ARG A 143 14.47 21.49 35.26
N PHE A 144 15.46 22.37 35.17
CA PHE A 144 16.48 22.66 36.18
C PHE A 144 16.52 24.16 36.52
N PRO A 145 15.51 24.71 37.21
CA PRO A 145 15.41 26.15 37.48
C PRO A 145 16.52 26.71 38.39
N GLY A 146 17.24 25.83 39.13
CA GLY A 146 18.40 26.19 39.95
C GLY A 146 19.74 26.15 39.22
N GLY A 147 19.72 25.97 37.89
CA GLY A 147 20.90 25.73 37.07
C GLY A 147 21.03 24.26 36.68
N VAL A 148 21.53 24.02 35.47
CA VAL A 148 21.74 22.68 34.92
C VAL A 148 23.04 22.10 35.50
N PRO A 149 22.99 20.94 36.18
CA PRO A 149 24.20 20.26 36.65
C PRO A 149 25.14 19.87 35.50
N GLU A 150 26.45 19.91 35.71
CA GLU A 150 27.47 19.67 34.68
C GLU A 150 27.35 18.27 34.02
N ASP A 151 27.02 17.24 34.81
CA ASP A 151 26.79 15.88 34.30
C ASP A 151 25.58 15.82 33.35
N ARG A 152 24.52 16.60 33.63
CA ARG A 152 23.32 16.67 32.80
C ARG A 152 23.54 17.48 31.54
N GLN A 153 24.34 18.54 31.61
CA GLN A 153 24.74 19.33 30.45
C GLN A 153 25.53 18.46 29.46
N LYS A 154 26.55 17.73 29.94
CA LYS A 154 27.36 16.83 29.10
C LYS A 154 26.53 15.71 28.48
N GLN A 155 25.57 15.16 29.24
CA GLN A 155 24.66 14.14 28.72
C GLN A 155 23.77 14.69 27.59
N ALA A 156 23.19 15.89 27.78
CA ALA A 156 22.36 16.52 26.76
C ALA A 156 23.15 16.83 25.48
N GLU A 157 24.38 17.32 25.61
CA GLU A 157 25.28 17.56 24.48
C GLU A 157 25.58 16.27 23.70
N TYR A 158 25.94 15.20 24.41
CA TYR A 158 26.16 13.89 23.79
C TYR A 158 24.93 13.36 23.04
N GLU A 159 23.74 13.42 23.63
CA GLU A 159 22.50 12.97 22.99
C GLU A 159 22.14 13.82 21.78
N MET A 160 22.29 15.15 21.87
CA MET A 160 22.05 16.06 20.75
C MET A 160 22.99 15.74 19.57
N ASP A 161 24.28 15.52 19.84
CA ASP A 161 25.25 15.20 18.80
C ASP A 161 24.91 13.91 18.05
N VAL A 162 24.47 12.87 18.78
CA VAL A 162 24.02 11.60 18.17
C VAL A 162 22.78 11.83 17.29
N ILE A 163 21.79 12.57 17.79
CA ILE A 163 20.54 12.87 17.04
C ILE A 163 20.84 13.66 15.76
N ILE A 164 21.73 14.65 15.83
CA ILE A 164 22.15 15.46 14.69
C ILE A 164 22.91 14.62 13.68
N GLN A 165 23.86 13.79 14.12
CA GLN A 165 24.63 12.91 13.24
C GLN A 165 23.73 11.92 12.49
N MET A 166 22.66 11.43 13.14
CA MET A 166 21.70 10.52 12.54
C MET A 166 20.66 11.22 11.65
N GLY A 167 20.61 12.56 11.63
CA GLY A 167 19.66 13.33 10.83
C GLY A 167 18.23 13.31 11.37
N PHE A 168 18.07 13.21 12.70
CA PHE A 168 16.76 13.20 13.36
C PHE A 168 16.34 14.48 14.15
N PRO A 169 16.97 15.67 14.04
CA PRO A 169 16.52 16.81 14.84
C PRO A 169 15.10 17.25 14.48
N GLY A 170 14.71 17.25 13.20
CA GLY A 170 13.34 17.54 12.76
C GLY A 170 12.27 16.62 13.37
N TYR A 171 12.58 15.33 13.54
CA TYR A 171 11.68 14.38 14.20
C TYR A 171 11.37 14.80 15.64
N PHE A 172 12.39 15.16 16.41
CA PHE A 172 12.21 15.61 17.80
C PHE A 172 11.43 16.92 17.89
N LEU A 173 11.66 17.86 16.97
CA LEU A 173 10.93 19.12 16.91
C LEU A 173 9.43 18.90 16.65
N VAL A 174 9.08 18.05 15.67
CA VAL A 174 7.68 17.71 15.37
C VAL A 174 7.01 17.05 16.57
N VAL A 175 7.68 16.07 17.21
CA VAL A 175 7.14 15.37 18.37
C VAL A 175 6.93 16.30 19.57
N ALA A 176 7.92 17.15 19.84
CA ALA A 176 7.82 18.12 20.92
C ALA A 176 6.66 19.10 20.68
N ASP A 177 6.46 19.58 19.46
CA ASP A 177 5.42 20.57 19.14
C ASP A 177 4.02 20.05 19.44
N PHE A 178 3.61 18.90 18.89
CA PHE A 178 2.24 18.42 19.13
C PHE A 178 2.03 18.00 20.60
N ILE A 179 3.06 17.51 21.30
CA ILE A 179 3.00 17.22 22.74
C ILE A 179 2.76 18.51 23.53
N MET A 180 3.51 19.56 23.21
CA MET A 180 3.40 20.84 23.89
C MET A 180 2.09 21.54 23.55
N TRP A 181 1.60 21.41 22.32
CA TRP A 181 0.27 21.87 21.93
C TRP A 181 -0.82 21.15 22.73
N ALA A 182 -0.78 19.81 22.83
CA ALA A 182 -1.75 19.03 23.60
C ALA A 182 -1.81 19.48 25.07
N LYS A 183 -0.66 19.65 25.71
CA LYS A 183 -0.57 20.17 27.09
C LYS A 183 -1.17 21.58 27.21
N LYS A 184 -0.93 22.47 26.24
CA LYS A 184 -1.52 23.83 26.21
C LYS A 184 -3.04 23.80 26.05
N GLN A 185 -3.60 22.79 25.39
CA GLN A 185 -5.06 22.61 25.24
C GLN A 185 -5.71 21.84 26.41
N GLY A 186 -4.96 21.51 27.46
CA GLY A 186 -5.48 20.73 28.59
C GLY A 186 -5.71 19.25 28.28
N ILE A 187 -5.12 18.74 27.19
CA ILE A 187 -5.15 17.31 26.85
C ILE A 187 -4.05 16.62 27.64
N ALA A 188 -4.41 15.57 28.38
CA ALA A 188 -3.46 14.80 29.18
C ALA A 188 -2.45 14.06 28.28
N VAL A 189 -1.17 14.15 28.62
CA VAL A 189 -0.07 13.44 27.94
C VAL A 189 0.65 12.57 28.97
N GLY A 190 0.92 11.31 28.60
CA GLY A 190 1.62 10.34 29.45
C GLY A 190 3.06 10.76 29.80
N GLN A 191 3.69 10.03 30.73
CA GLN A 191 5.08 10.28 31.13
C GLN A 191 6.11 9.77 30.11
N GLY A 192 5.67 8.98 29.14
CA GLY A 192 6.46 8.39 28.04
C GLY A 192 5.52 7.64 27.12
#